data_AF-A0A914LLZ8-F1
#
_entry.id   AF-A0A914LLZ8-F1
#
_cell.length_a   1.000
_cell.length_b   1.000
_cell.length_c   1.000
_cell.angle_alpha   90.00
_cell.angle_beta   90.00
_cell.angle_gamma   90.00
#
_symmetry.space_group_name_H-M   'P 1'
#
loop_
_entity.id
_entity.type
_entity.pdbx_description
1 polymer ?
#
loop_
_entity_poly.entity_id
_entity_poly.type
_entity_poly.pdbx_seq_one_letter_code
_entity_poly.pdbx_strand_id
1 'polypeptide(L)'
;MTNLNMKSAQPLQMVNYGIGGHCNVHFDSIKVYGNSNSTSENGDIIATVLFYLSTPEKGGYTVFTDVKTVAKPTKNDALFWYTLLRSGDRDQRTRHASCPVLLGDKWTSNCFVHEKSEEFIRPCGLDPSIQERYVGDLGGPEPRKYPNISPYCKGLYCE
;
A
#
# COMPACT_ATOMS: atom_id res chain seq x y z
N MET A 1 -3.03 14.94 0.54
CA MET A 1 -3.62 13.60 0.69
C MET A 1 -2.54 12.58 1.03
N THR A 2 -1.41 12.50 0.32
CA THR A 2 -0.23 11.69 0.72
C THR A 2 1.07 12.49 0.88
N ASN A 3 1.13 13.70 0.31
CA ASN A 3 2.32 14.57 0.25
C ASN A 3 3.53 13.95 -0.47
N LEU A 4 3.30 12.95 -1.33
CA LEU A 4 4.31 12.39 -2.25
C LEU A 4 4.23 13.06 -3.62
N ASN A 5 5.32 13.00 -4.37
CA ASN A 5 5.41 13.41 -5.75
C ASN A 5 4.89 12.31 -6.69
N MET A 6 4.28 12.71 -7.81
CA MET A 6 3.73 11.75 -8.78
C MET A 6 4.54 11.68 -10.07
N LYS A 7 5.65 12.43 -10.19
CA LYS A 7 6.47 12.51 -11.42
C LYS A 7 7.03 11.16 -11.88
N SER A 8 7.39 10.29 -10.95
CA SER A 8 7.96 8.96 -11.24
C SER A 8 6.95 7.82 -11.06
N ALA A 9 5.71 8.14 -10.67
CA ALA A 9 4.69 7.14 -10.41
C ALA A 9 4.32 6.40 -11.70
N GLN A 10 4.04 5.10 -11.57
CA GLN A 10 3.60 4.31 -12.71
C GLN A 10 2.23 4.78 -13.20
N PRO A 11 1.95 4.62 -14.51
CA PRO A 11 0.59 4.73 -15.03
C PRO A 11 -0.36 3.81 -14.24
N LEU A 12 -1.61 4.25 -14.08
CA LEU A 12 -2.61 3.49 -13.36
C LEU A 12 -2.80 2.09 -13.95
N GLN A 13 -2.63 1.07 -13.14
CA GLN A 13 -2.84 -0.33 -13.53
C GLN A 13 -4.23 -0.77 -13.13
N MET A 14 -5.10 -1.03 -14.10
CA MET A 14 -6.45 -1.52 -13.84
C MET A 14 -6.49 -3.06 -13.87
N VAL A 15 -7.16 -3.66 -12.89
CA VAL A 15 -7.29 -5.11 -12.75
C VAL A 15 -8.75 -5.46 -12.50
N ASN A 16 -9.23 -6.50 -13.18
CA ASN A 16 -10.52 -7.12 -12.92
C ASN A 16 -10.33 -8.51 -12.30
N TYR A 17 -11.08 -8.78 -11.24
CA TYR A 17 -11.24 -10.11 -10.66
C TYR A 17 -12.71 -10.54 -10.81
N GLY A 18 -12.95 -11.56 -11.62
CA GLY A 18 -14.21 -12.30 -11.65
C GLY A 18 -14.31 -13.31 -10.49
N ILE A 19 -15.37 -14.13 -10.48
CA ILE A 19 -15.59 -15.17 -9.47
C ILE A 19 -14.38 -16.12 -9.40
N GLY A 20 -13.87 -16.35 -8.19
CA GLY A 20 -12.66 -17.13 -7.91
C GLY A 20 -11.34 -16.39 -8.18
N GLY A 21 -11.39 -15.24 -8.86
CA GLY A 21 -10.23 -14.39 -9.12
C GLY A 21 -9.63 -13.88 -7.80
N HIS A 22 -8.33 -14.07 -7.64
CA HIS A 22 -7.56 -13.71 -6.46
C HIS A 22 -6.13 -13.33 -6.85
N CYS A 23 -5.40 -12.75 -5.90
CA CYS A 23 -3.96 -12.53 -5.99
C CYS A 23 -3.30 -13.13 -4.76
N ASN A 24 -2.26 -13.94 -4.97
CA ASN A 24 -1.51 -14.59 -3.90
C ASN A 24 -0.80 -13.57 -3.00
N VAL A 25 -0.37 -14.01 -1.82
CA VAL A 25 0.34 -13.18 -0.86
C VAL A 25 1.67 -12.72 -1.44
N HIS A 26 1.91 -11.41 -1.48
CA HIS A 26 3.10 -10.78 -2.06
C HIS A 26 3.44 -9.44 -1.39
N PHE A 27 4.50 -8.81 -1.90
CA PHE A 27 4.87 -7.42 -1.64
C PHE A 27 4.93 -6.68 -2.97
N ASP A 28 4.65 -5.37 -2.94
CA ASP A 28 4.82 -4.53 -4.12
C ASP A 28 6.29 -4.19 -4.39
N SER A 29 7.16 -4.25 -3.37
CA SER A 29 8.58 -3.93 -3.53
C SER A 29 9.29 -4.92 -4.45
N ILE A 30 10.13 -4.36 -5.31
CA ILE A 30 10.89 -5.04 -6.36
C ILE A 30 12.10 -5.76 -5.77
N LYS A 31 12.82 -5.14 -4.83
CA LYS A 31 14.05 -5.73 -4.27
C LYS A 31 13.75 -6.93 -3.41
N VAL A 32 14.01 -8.14 -3.91
CA VAL A 32 14.01 -9.37 -3.10
C VAL A 32 15.31 -9.41 -2.29
N TYR A 33 15.22 -9.72 -0.99
CA TYR A 33 16.41 -9.93 -0.14
C TYR A 33 17.35 -10.93 -0.83
N GLY A 34 18.53 -10.46 -1.26
CA GLY A 34 19.51 -11.24 -2.00
C GLY A 34 19.59 -10.89 -3.49
N ASN A 35 20.53 -9.98 -3.80
CA ASN A 35 21.27 -9.90 -5.07
C ASN A 35 20.49 -9.83 -6.40
N SER A 36 19.25 -9.35 -6.40
CA SER A 36 18.58 -9.00 -7.66
C SER A 36 19.02 -7.59 -8.10
N ASN A 37 19.92 -7.50 -9.08
CA ASN A 37 20.27 -6.24 -9.78
C ASN A 37 19.10 -5.61 -10.56
N SER A 38 17.86 -6.07 -10.35
CA SER A 38 16.65 -5.53 -10.96
C SER A 38 16.15 -4.32 -10.17
N THR A 39 16.85 -3.20 -10.28
CA THR A 39 16.28 -1.90 -9.93
C THR A 39 15.61 -1.32 -11.17
N SER A 40 14.34 -0.93 -11.07
CA SER A 40 13.72 -0.15 -12.14
C SER A 40 14.50 1.18 -12.32
N GLU A 41 14.41 1.81 -13.49
CA GLU A 41 15.04 3.13 -13.72
C GLU A 41 14.57 4.21 -12.72
N ASN A 42 13.43 4.00 -12.07
CA ASN A 42 12.85 4.89 -11.08
C ASN A 42 13.08 4.43 -9.63
N GLY A 43 13.87 3.37 -9.42
CA GLY A 43 14.07 2.76 -8.11
C GLY A 43 12.93 1.81 -7.73
N ASP A 44 12.84 1.47 -6.44
CA ASP A 44 11.80 0.58 -5.92
C ASP A 44 10.47 1.35 -5.69
N ILE A 45 9.39 0.65 -5.32
CA ILE A 45 8.08 1.21 -5.01
C ILE A 45 8.05 1.59 -3.54
N ILE A 46 7.94 2.90 -3.24
CA ILE A 46 7.92 3.42 -1.87
C ILE A 46 6.53 3.37 -1.24
N ALA A 47 5.48 3.46 -2.06
CA ALA A 47 4.10 3.53 -1.61
C ALA A 47 3.14 3.04 -2.69
N THR A 48 2.03 2.48 -2.24
CA THR A 48 0.96 1.99 -3.12
C THR A 48 -0.35 2.67 -2.75
N VAL A 49 -1.05 3.13 -3.78
CA VAL A 49 -2.46 3.54 -3.68
C VAL A 49 -3.30 2.54 -4.45
N LEU A 50 -4.24 1.89 -3.78
CA LEU A 50 -5.17 0.94 -4.37
C LEU A 50 -6.58 1.54 -4.35
N PHE A 51 -7.13 1.83 -5.52
CA PHE A 51 -8.48 2.32 -5.70
C PHE A 51 -9.44 1.16 -5.95
N TYR A 52 -10.57 1.13 -5.23
CA TYR A 52 -11.67 0.22 -5.52
C TYR A 52 -12.64 0.87 -6.50
N LEU A 53 -12.75 0.32 -7.70
CA LEU A 53 -13.62 0.82 -8.76
C LEU A 53 -15.00 0.14 -8.75
N SER A 54 -15.13 -1.01 -8.10
CA SER A 54 -16.39 -1.69 -7.84
C SER A 54 -16.42 -2.32 -6.44
N THR A 55 -17.63 -2.66 -5.97
CA THR A 55 -17.87 -3.41 -4.74
C THR A 55 -18.37 -4.80 -5.12
N PRO A 56 -17.58 -5.89 -4.96
CA PRO A 56 -18.11 -7.24 -5.09
C PRO A 56 -19.15 -7.50 -4.00
N GLU A 57 -20.16 -8.31 -4.32
CA GLU A 57 -21.23 -8.66 -3.36
C GLU A 57 -20.69 -9.52 -2.22
N LYS A 58 -19.77 -10.46 -2.52
CA LYS A 58 -19.09 -11.31 -1.52
C LYS A 58 -17.64 -11.58 -1.92
N GLY A 59 -16.76 -11.66 -0.92
CA GLY A 59 -15.34 -11.92 -1.12
C GLY A 59 -14.58 -10.68 -1.59
N GLY A 60 -13.42 -10.87 -2.23
CA GLY A 60 -12.64 -9.76 -2.82
C GLY A 60 -11.92 -8.85 -1.81
N TYR A 61 -11.86 -9.21 -0.54
CA TYR A 61 -11.14 -8.46 0.50
C TYR A 61 -9.67 -8.30 0.15
N THR A 62 -9.08 -7.15 0.48
CA THR A 62 -7.62 -7.00 0.51
C THR A 62 -7.15 -7.30 1.92
N VAL A 63 -6.20 -8.21 2.07
CA VAL A 63 -5.77 -8.70 3.39
C VAL A 63 -4.30 -8.44 3.58
N PHE A 64 -3.94 -7.94 4.76
CA PHE A 64 -2.55 -7.77 5.18
C PHE A 64 -2.23 -8.83 6.21
N THR A 65 -1.43 -9.80 5.78
CA THR A 65 -1.24 -11.07 6.51
C THR A 65 -0.46 -10.91 7.81
N ASP A 66 0.61 -10.11 7.79
CA ASP A 66 1.50 -9.95 8.95
C ASP A 66 0.86 -9.10 10.06
N VAL A 67 0.12 -8.05 9.69
CA VAL A 67 -0.65 -7.21 10.64
C VAL A 67 -2.05 -7.74 10.95
N LYS A 68 -2.47 -8.84 10.30
CA LYS A 68 -3.76 -9.51 10.50
C LYS A 68 -4.98 -8.59 10.37
N THR A 69 -4.92 -7.66 9.41
CA THR A 69 -6.04 -6.77 9.09
C THR A 69 -6.59 -7.02 7.70
N VAL A 70 -7.85 -6.65 7.49
CA VAL A 70 -8.56 -6.83 6.23
C VAL A 70 -9.28 -5.54 5.87
N ALA A 71 -9.25 -5.21 4.59
CA ALA A 71 -9.98 -4.10 4.03
C ALA A 71 -11.05 -4.63 3.07
N LYS A 72 -12.31 -4.27 3.36
CA LYS A 72 -13.43 -4.59 2.50
C LYS A 72 -13.40 -3.66 1.27
N PRO A 73 -13.49 -4.19 0.04
CA PRO A 73 -13.63 -3.35 -1.14
C PRO A 73 -14.97 -2.62 -1.10
N THR A 74 -14.92 -1.29 -1.23
CA THR A 74 -16.08 -0.43 -1.38
C THR A 74 -15.79 0.54 -2.51
N LYS A 75 -16.67 0.61 -3.51
CA LYS A 75 -16.53 1.46 -4.67
C LYS A 75 -16.23 2.91 -4.27
N ASN A 76 -15.22 3.49 -4.90
CA ASN A 76 -14.66 4.83 -4.69
C ASN A 76 -13.75 4.97 -3.45
N ASP A 77 -13.63 3.95 -2.59
CA ASP A 77 -12.63 3.99 -1.52
C ASP A 77 -11.23 3.75 -2.08
N ALA A 78 -10.24 4.26 -1.36
CA ALA A 78 -8.83 4.05 -1.65
C ALA A 78 -8.11 3.53 -0.40
N LEU A 79 -7.21 2.58 -0.61
CA LEU A 79 -6.23 2.16 0.39
C LEU A 79 -4.89 2.78 0.05
N PHE A 80 -4.15 3.12 1.09
CA PHE A 80 -2.81 3.67 0.99
C PHE A 80 -1.90 3.00 2.01
N TRP A 81 -0.69 2.64 1.60
CA TRP A 81 0.37 2.23 2.50
C TRP A 81 1.75 2.59 1.93
N TYR A 82 2.72 2.76 2.83
CA TYR A 82 4.13 2.83 2.47
C TYR A 82 4.71 1.42 2.39
N THR A 83 5.19 1.02 1.22
CA THR A 83 5.78 -0.30 0.95
C THR A 83 7.17 -0.45 1.55
N LEU A 84 7.92 0.66 1.64
CA LEU A 84 9.26 0.72 2.21
C LEU A 84 9.30 1.57 3.46
N LEU A 85 10.19 1.22 4.38
CA LEU A 85 10.61 2.05 5.51
C LEU A 85 11.36 3.29 5.02
N ARG A 86 11.59 4.27 5.90
CA ARG A 86 12.45 5.42 5.58
C ARG A 86 13.91 5.02 5.40
N SER A 87 14.32 3.86 5.91
CA SER A 87 15.63 3.27 5.61
C SER A 87 15.76 2.79 4.17
N GLY A 88 14.65 2.64 3.44
CA GLY A 88 14.59 1.97 2.14
C GLY A 88 14.41 0.45 2.24
N ASP A 89 14.38 -0.11 3.45
CA ASP A 89 14.09 -1.53 3.65
C ASP A 89 12.61 -1.81 3.41
N ARG A 90 12.31 -3.03 2.98
CA ARG A 90 10.94 -3.51 2.83
C ARG A 90 10.21 -3.54 4.17
N ASP A 91 9.03 -2.93 4.22
CA ASP A 91 8.15 -3.04 5.37
C ASP A 91 7.37 -4.37 5.33
N GLN A 92 7.71 -5.31 6.23
CA GLN A 92 7.04 -6.62 6.29
C GLN A 92 5.53 -6.49 6.54
N ARG A 93 5.07 -5.45 7.24
CA ARG A 93 3.65 -5.24 7.53
C ARG A 93 2.79 -5.11 6.27
N THR A 94 3.40 -4.78 5.15
CA THR A 94 2.73 -4.59 3.85
C THR A 94 2.54 -5.88 3.06
N ARG A 95 2.91 -7.04 3.62
CA ARG A 95 2.66 -8.34 3.01
C ARG A 95 1.16 -8.57 2.85
N HIS A 96 0.66 -8.55 1.62
CA HIS A 96 -0.76 -8.52 1.35
C HIS A 96 -1.21 -9.42 0.20
N ALA A 97 -2.52 -9.63 0.10
CA ALA A 97 -3.16 -10.43 -0.93
C ALA A 97 -4.54 -9.88 -1.27
N SER A 98 -5.10 -10.31 -2.41
CA SER A 98 -6.52 -10.13 -2.71
C SER A 98 -7.23 -11.47 -2.56
N CYS A 99 -8.17 -11.56 -1.61
CA CYS A 99 -9.03 -12.72 -1.43
C CYS A 99 -9.85 -13.02 -2.68
N PRO A 100 -10.24 -14.29 -2.90
CA PRO A 100 -11.14 -14.67 -3.97
C PRO A 100 -12.45 -13.88 -3.95
N VAL A 101 -12.90 -13.41 -5.12
CA VAL A 101 -14.26 -12.92 -5.30
C VAL A 101 -15.21 -14.11 -5.27
N LEU A 102 -16.20 -14.10 -4.37
CA LEU A 102 -17.15 -15.19 -4.23
C LEU A 102 -18.45 -14.91 -5.00
N LEU A 103 -18.83 -13.63 -5.12
CA LEU A 103 -20.00 -13.18 -5.86
C LEU A 103 -19.82 -11.74 -6.33
N GLY A 104 -20.25 -11.46 -7.57
CA GLY A 104 -20.05 -10.17 -8.26
C GLY A 104 -18.67 -10.07 -8.92
N ASP A 105 -18.21 -8.84 -9.11
CA ASP A 105 -16.92 -8.50 -9.73
C ASP A 105 -16.17 -7.43 -8.94
N LYS A 106 -14.84 -7.56 -8.88
CA LYS A 106 -13.94 -6.58 -8.24
C LYS A 106 -13.06 -5.94 -9.32
N TRP A 107 -13.25 -4.64 -9.53
CA TRP A 107 -12.35 -3.80 -10.29
C TRP A 107 -11.50 -2.97 -9.34
N THR A 108 -10.20 -2.96 -9.60
CA THR A 108 -9.23 -2.16 -8.86
C THR A 108 -8.32 -1.39 -9.80
N SER A 109 -7.79 -0.28 -9.32
CA SER A 109 -6.70 0.44 -9.98
C SER A 109 -5.57 0.68 -9.00
N ASN A 110 -4.35 0.31 -9.37
CA ASN A 110 -3.15 0.54 -8.57
C ASN A 110 -2.39 1.75 -9.10
N CYS A 111 -1.91 2.59 -8.17
CA CYS A 111 -0.91 3.60 -8.42
C CYS A 111 0.33 3.28 -7.58
N PHE A 112 1.43 2.97 -8.24
CA PHE A 112 2.71 2.71 -7.60
C PHE A 112 3.59 3.95 -7.66
N VAL A 113 4.00 4.44 -6.50
CA VAL A 113 4.90 5.60 -6.36
C VAL A 113 6.32 5.08 -6.19
N HIS A 114 7.24 5.56 -7.03
CA HIS A 114 8.63 5.14 -7.04
C HIS A 114 9.55 6.04 -6.20
N GLU A 115 10.72 5.53 -5.84
CA GLU A 115 11.75 6.27 -5.07
C GLU A 115 12.23 7.55 -5.77
N LYS A 116 12.36 7.54 -7.09
CA LYS A 116 12.87 8.70 -7.85
C LYS A 116 11.93 9.89 -7.71
N SER A 117 12.48 11.10 -7.60
CA SER A 117 11.73 12.36 -7.37
C SER A 117 11.11 12.52 -5.98
N GLU A 118 11.45 11.63 -5.04
CA GLU A 118 11.05 11.69 -3.63
C GLU A 118 12.22 12.03 -2.71
N GLU A 119 13.45 12.09 -3.21
CA GLU A 119 14.68 12.24 -2.43
C GLU A 119 14.68 13.43 -1.45
N PHE A 120 13.98 14.51 -1.79
CA PHE A 120 13.86 15.72 -0.95
C PHE A 120 12.52 15.83 -0.20
N ILE A 121 11.54 15.01 -0.56
CA ILE A 121 10.19 15.03 0.02
C ILE A 121 10.08 13.97 1.12
N ARG A 122 10.65 12.79 0.88
CA ARG A 122 10.73 11.66 1.81
C ARG A 122 12.20 11.31 2.10
N PRO A 123 12.91 12.15 2.88
CA PRO A 123 14.30 11.88 3.22
C PRO A 123 14.40 10.62 4.08
N CYS A 124 15.53 9.92 3.95
CA CYS A 124 15.82 8.75 4.77
C CYS A 124 15.90 9.12 6.26
N GLY A 125 15.59 8.14 7.11
CA GLY A 125 15.77 8.28 8.55
C GLY A 125 17.25 8.26 8.92
N LEU A 126 17.65 9.05 9.92
CA LEU A 126 18.99 8.95 10.53
C LEU A 126 19.17 7.65 11.31
N ASP A 127 18.06 7.03 11.72
CA ASP A 127 18.01 5.73 12.39
C ASP A 127 17.11 4.78 11.58
N PRO A 128 17.48 3.50 11.42
CA PRO A 128 16.71 2.52 10.65
C PRO A 128 15.27 2.29 11.15
N SER A 129 14.99 2.57 12.42
CA SER A 129 13.67 2.39 13.03
C SER A 129 12.70 3.55 12.75
N ILE A 130 13.17 4.65 12.17
CA ILE A 130 12.31 5.82 11.89
C ILE A 130 11.32 5.49 10.76
N GLN A 131 10.06 5.77 11.01
CA GLN A 131 8.94 5.61 10.07
C GLN A 131 8.03 6.83 10.10
N GLU A 132 7.20 6.98 9.07
CA GLU A 132 6.10 7.95 9.06
C GLU A 132 5.13 7.67 10.20
N ARG A 133 4.73 8.72 10.93
CA ARG A 133 3.74 8.59 12.01
C ARG A 133 2.33 8.49 11.47
N TYR A 134 2.04 9.15 10.35
CA TYR A 134 0.75 9.18 9.67
C TYR A 134 0.95 9.38 8.17
N VAL A 135 -0.12 9.17 7.39
CA VAL A 135 -0.10 9.39 5.94
C VAL A 135 0.17 10.87 5.64
N GLY A 136 1.28 11.16 4.99
CA GLY A 136 1.69 12.53 4.66
C GLY A 136 2.46 13.26 5.76
N ASP A 137 3.06 12.53 6.71
CA ASP A 137 4.06 13.02 7.68
C ASP A 137 5.39 13.41 6.99
N LEU A 138 5.31 14.29 5.99
CA LEU A 138 6.39 14.70 5.08
C LEU A 138 6.39 16.24 4.95
N GLY A 139 6.24 16.95 6.07
CA GLY A 139 6.17 18.42 6.10
C GLY A 139 4.78 19.02 5.89
N GLY A 140 3.74 18.18 5.79
CA GLY A 140 2.34 18.61 5.83
C GLY A 140 1.84 18.83 7.27
N PRO A 141 0.73 19.57 7.46
CA PRO A 141 0.13 19.74 8.77
C PRO A 141 -0.35 18.38 9.33
N GLU A 142 -0.17 18.19 10.64
CA GLU A 142 -0.68 17.00 11.33
C GLU A 142 -2.22 16.92 11.19
N PRO A 143 -2.78 15.73 10.88
CA PRO A 143 -4.22 15.55 10.77
C PRO A 143 -4.93 15.91 12.09
N ARG A 144 -5.94 16.79 12.03
CA ARG A 144 -6.69 17.26 13.22
C ARG A 144 -7.50 16.16 13.93
N LYS A 145 -7.94 15.14 13.19
CA LYS A 145 -8.65 13.95 13.68
C LYS A 145 -8.42 12.84 12.67
N TYR A 146 -7.84 11.72 13.10
CA TYR A 146 -8.17 10.31 12.81
C TYR A 146 -7.15 9.46 13.58
N PRO A 147 -7.54 8.32 14.16
CA PRO A 147 -6.54 7.35 14.58
C PRO A 147 -5.85 6.87 13.30
N ASN A 148 -4.53 6.94 13.23
CA ASN A 148 -3.84 5.92 12.46
C ASN A 148 -4.37 4.60 13.00
N ILE A 149 -4.83 3.69 12.13
CA ILE A 149 -5.13 2.33 12.53
C ILE A 149 -3.93 1.87 13.35
N SER A 150 -4.14 1.79 14.65
CA SER A 150 -3.07 1.47 15.58
C SER A 150 -2.59 0.07 15.20
N PRO A 151 -1.26 -0.18 15.17
CA PRO A 151 -0.78 -1.56 15.04
C PRO A 151 -1.30 -2.46 16.18
N TYR A 152 -1.86 -1.86 17.24
CA TYR A 152 -2.61 -2.54 18.28
C TYR A 152 -4.12 -2.47 17.99
N CYS A 153 -4.65 -3.43 17.24
CA CYS A 153 -6.09 -3.62 17.14
C CYS A 153 -6.64 -4.14 18.48
N LYS A 154 -7.64 -3.47 19.04
CA LYS A 154 -8.42 -3.99 20.18
C LYS A 154 -9.51 -4.92 19.64
N GLY A 155 -9.16 -6.18 19.41
CA GLY A 155 -10.10 -7.21 18.91
C GLY A 155 -10.12 -7.33 17.37
N LEU A 156 -11.26 -7.78 16.82
CA LEU A 156 -11.46 -8.08 15.38
C LEU A 156 -11.77 -6.86 14.51
N TYR A 157 -11.89 -5.68 15.10
CA TYR A 157 -12.17 -4.43 14.40
C TYR A 157 -11.06 -3.44 14.73
N CYS A 158 -10.42 -2.94 13.68
CA CYS A 158 -9.56 -1.78 13.78
C CYS A 158 -10.44 -0.59 13.37
N GLU A 159 -10.84 0.24 14.35
CA GLU A 159 -11.52 1.52 14.11
C GLU A 159 -10.52 2.58 13.58
#